data_AF-A0A1C6I0B4-F1
#
_entry.id   AF-A0A1C6I0B4-F1
#
_cell.length_a   1.000
_cell.length_b   1.000
_cell.length_c   1.000
_cell.angle_alpha   90.00
_cell.angle_beta   90.00
_cell.angle_gamma   90.00
#
_symmetry.space_group_name_H-M   'P 1'
#
loop_
_entity.id
_entity.type
_entity.pdbx_description
1 polymer ?
#
loop_
_entity_poly.entity_id
_entity_poly.type
_entity_poly.pdbx_seq_one_letter_code
_entity_poly.pdbx_strand_id
1 'polypeptide(L)'
;MSEDKDLLEKEKQGRETSDENTKEDEYEKVCFMCRRPESKTGPMITLPQNIHICTECMQKSFDTMNNSNMNYGDLMSHMPNISMMDLSSIPNQVSEKQRVKKKKKTEEKKQEFTMKDVPPPHKIKEKLDEYVIGQEHAKKVISVGVYNHYKRVLSAEQKNGEVEIAKSNMLMIGPTGSGKTYLVQTLAKLLDVPLAITDATSLTEAGYIGDDIESVVSKLLAAADNDVERAEHGIIFIDEIDKIAKKKNTNQRDVSGEAVQQGMLKLLEGSDVEVPVGANSKNAMVPLTTVNTSNILFICGGAFPDLEEIIKERLNKKAAIGFQADLKDKYDNDKNLLNKVTVEDLRMFGMVPEFLGRLPIIFTLQGLDEDMLVKILKEPRNAILKQYEKLLEMDEVKLEFEENALRAIAKKALEKDTGARALRAILEEYMLDIMYEIPKDDSIGEVIITKEYIEHTGGPKILLRGQEPLLLQ
;
A
#
# COMPACT_ATOMS: atom_id res chain seq x y z
N MET A 1 29.17 -41.23 -24.54
CA MET A 1 29.17 -40.06 -23.64
C MET A 1 28.82 -38.73 -24.34
N SER A 2 28.45 -38.73 -25.61
CA SER A 2 28.06 -37.51 -26.36
C SER A 2 26.60 -37.52 -26.83
N GLU A 3 25.87 -38.63 -26.74
CA GLU A 3 24.47 -38.71 -27.21
C GLU A 3 23.44 -38.41 -26.11
N ASP A 4 23.77 -38.64 -24.82
CA ASP A 4 22.86 -38.38 -23.70
C ASP A 4 22.76 -36.90 -23.31
N LYS A 5 23.76 -36.07 -23.66
CA LYS A 5 23.72 -34.62 -23.38
C LYS A 5 22.78 -33.86 -24.31
N ASP A 6 22.71 -34.27 -25.58
CA ASP A 6 21.84 -33.64 -26.57
C ASP A 6 20.35 -33.93 -26.33
N LEU A 7 20.03 -35.06 -25.69
CA LEU A 7 18.65 -35.40 -25.28
C LEU A 7 18.20 -34.59 -24.06
N LEU A 8 19.08 -34.40 -23.07
CA LEU A 8 18.81 -33.60 -21.86
C LEU A 8 18.69 -32.09 -22.15
N GLU A 9 19.42 -31.55 -23.14
CA GLU A 9 19.28 -30.15 -23.56
C GLU A 9 18.01 -29.91 -24.39
N LYS A 10 17.61 -30.87 -25.25
CA LYS A 10 16.34 -30.79 -26.00
C LYS A 10 15.12 -30.94 -25.10
N GLU A 11 15.18 -31.76 -24.06
CA GLU A 11 14.10 -31.86 -23.07
C GLU A 11 13.99 -30.61 -22.18
N LYS A 12 15.11 -29.94 -21.85
CA LYS A 12 15.08 -28.65 -21.14
C LYS A 12 14.54 -27.50 -22.00
N GLN A 13 14.97 -27.39 -23.27
CA GLN A 13 14.42 -26.40 -24.20
C GLN A 13 12.95 -26.66 -24.53
N GLY A 14 12.52 -27.91 -24.61
CA GLY A 14 11.11 -28.30 -24.80
C GLY A 14 10.22 -27.99 -23.59
N ARG A 15 10.78 -28.04 -22.37
CA ARG A 15 10.06 -27.68 -21.13
C ARG A 15 9.95 -26.17 -20.92
N GLU A 16 11.03 -25.42 -21.19
CA GLU A 16 11.02 -23.95 -21.09
C GLU A 16 10.08 -23.32 -22.14
N THR A 17 10.07 -23.82 -23.37
CA THR A 17 9.14 -23.35 -24.41
C THR A 17 7.68 -23.77 -24.19
N SER A 18 7.43 -24.89 -23.50
CA SER A 18 6.06 -25.25 -23.11
C SER A 18 5.52 -24.39 -21.98
N ASP A 19 6.34 -24.07 -20.96
CA ASP A 19 5.90 -23.26 -19.82
C ASP A 19 5.66 -21.77 -20.18
N GLU A 20 6.42 -21.20 -21.13
CA GLU A 20 6.17 -19.84 -21.64
C GLU A 20 4.90 -19.76 -22.49
N ASN A 21 4.66 -20.72 -23.39
CA ASN A 21 3.45 -20.74 -24.22
C ASN A 21 2.16 -20.94 -23.41
N THR A 22 2.22 -21.65 -22.27
CA THR A 22 1.04 -21.85 -21.41
C THR A 22 0.71 -20.60 -20.58
N LYS A 23 1.69 -19.72 -20.30
CA LYS A 23 1.51 -18.46 -19.58
C LYS A 23 1.06 -17.30 -20.46
N GLU A 24 1.49 -17.24 -21.72
CA GLU A 24 1.02 -16.22 -22.67
C GLU A 24 -0.51 -16.25 -22.83
N ASP A 25 -1.13 -17.43 -22.65
CA ASP A 25 -2.56 -17.60 -22.81
C ASP A 25 -3.38 -17.07 -21.61
N GLU A 26 -2.74 -16.73 -20.47
CA GLU A 26 -3.41 -16.12 -19.31
C GLU A 26 -3.63 -14.60 -19.45
N TYR A 27 -2.93 -13.93 -20.38
CA TYR A 27 -2.94 -12.46 -20.49
C TYR A 27 -3.59 -11.98 -21.81
N GLU A 28 -4.34 -10.89 -21.74
CA GLU A 28 -5.02 -10.31 -22.89
C GLU A 28 -4.02 -9.81 -23.94
N LYS A 29 -4.40 -9.99 -25.21
CA LYS A 29 -3.71 -9.36 -26.34
C LYS A 29 -3.89 -7.85 -26.26
N VAL A 30 -2.86 -7.12 -26.69
CA VAL A 30 -2.84 -5.65 -26.70
C VAL A 30 -2.74 -5.17 -28.15
N CYS A 31 -3.61 -4.24 -28.55
CA CYS A 31 -3.55 -3.65 -29.88
C CYS A 31 -2.27 -2.82 -30.05
N PHE A 32 -1.47 -3.10 -31.07
CA PHE A 32 -0.22 -2.40 -31.38
C PHE A 32 -0.45 -0.91 -31.70
N MET A 33 -1.64 -0.55 -32.16
CA MET A 33 -1.94 0.83 -32.56
C MET A 33 -2.53 1.66 -31.43
N CYS A 34 -3.62 1.22 -30.80
CA CYS A 34 -4.25 1.98 -29.70
C CYS A 34 -3.77 1.57 -28.31
N ARG A 35 -2.96 0.52 -28.17
CA ARG A 35 -2.42 0.00 -26.90
C ARG A 35 -3.49 -0.37 -25.87
N ARG A 36 -4.73 -0.56 -26.32
CA ARG A 36 -5.85 -1.06 -25.52
C ARG A 36 -5.94 -2.59 -25.60
N PRO A 37 -6.36 -3.27 -24.53
CA PRO A 37 -6.48 -4.71 -24.47
C PRO A 37 -7.71 -5.22 -25.25
N GLU A 38 -7.74 -6.54 -25.49
CA GLU A 38 -8.81 -7.25 -26.23
C GLU A 38 -10.20 -7.06 -25.63
N SER A 39 -10.32 -7.04 -24.30
CA SER A 39 -11.59 -6.78 -23.60
C SER A 39 -12.23 -5.44 -23.97
N LYS A 40 -11.44 -4.41 -24.31
CA LYS A 40 -11.93 -3.07 -24.66
C LYS A 40 -12.12 -2.88 -26.16
N THR A 41 -11.31 -3.54 -26.98
CA THR A 41 -11.30 -3.31 -28.43
C THR A 41 -12.03 -4.39 -29.22
N GLY A 42 -12.45 -5.45 -28.56
CA GLY A 42 -13.05 -6.62 -29.20
C GLY A 42 -12.00 -7.50 -29.89
N PRO A 43 -12.42 -8.44 -30.75
CA PRO A 43 -11.53 -9.41 -31.36
C PRO A 43 -10.42 -8.72 -32.18
N MET A 44 -9.18 -9.14 -31.95
CA MET A 44 -8.00 -8.60 -32.64
C MET A 44 -7.53 -9.50 -33.77
N ILE A 45 -7.04 -8.89 -34.83
CA ILE A 45 -6.36 -9.58 -35.92
C ILE A 45 -4.89 -9.73 -35.55
N THR A 46 -4.38 -10.96 -35.63
CA THR A 46 -2.98 -11.28 -35.32
C THR A 46 -2.18 -11.36 -36.61
N LEU A 47 -1.18 -10.51 -36.73
CA LEU A 47 -0.20 -10.47 -37.82
C LEU A 47 1.06 -11.27 -37.42
N PRO A 48 1.95 -11.61 -38.37
CA PRO A 48 3.25 -12.21 -38.06
C PRO A 48 4.04 -11.39 -37.03
N GLN A 49 4.95 -12.02 -36.28
CA GLN A 49 5.72 -11.42 -35.18
C GLN A 49 4.89 -11.02 -33.94
N ASN A 50 3.77 -11.71 -33.67
CA ASN A 50 2.92 -11.51 -32.50
C ASN A 50 2.32 -10.09 -32.39
N ILE A 51 2.05 -9.46 -33.53
CA ILE A 51 1.46 -8.11 -33.60
C ILE A 51 -0.05 -8.26 -33.64
N HIS A 52 -0.75 -7.68 -32.67
CA HIS A 52 -2.22 -7.69 -32.64
C HIS A 52 -2.74 -6.30 -33.01
N ILE A 53 -3.73 -6.19 -33.90
CA ILE A 53 -4.36 -4.91 -34.27
C ILE A 53 -5.88 -5.06 -34.11
N CYS A 54 -6.50 -4.11 -33.41
CA CYS A 54 -7.95 -4.08 -33.29
C CYS A 54 -8.64 -3.59 -34.57
N THR A 55 -9.89 -3.97 -34.73
CA THR A 55 -10.72 -3.63 -35.90
C THR A 55 -10.83 -2.12 -36.13
N GLU A 56 -11.00 -1.32 -35.07
CA GLU A 56 -11.08 0.15 -35.19
C GLU A 56 -9.78 0.78 -35.70
N CYS A 57 -8.64 0.35 -35.18
CA CYS A 57 -7.34 0.87 -35.63
C CYS A 57 -7.05 0.45 -37.07
N MET A 58 -7.38 -0.79 -37.41
CA MET A 58 -7.25 -1.28 -38.77
C MET A 58 -8.11 -0.45 -39.74
N GLN A 59 -9.37 -0.21 -39.41
CA GLN A 59 -10.27 0.62 -40.22
C GLN A 59 -9.74 2.06 -40.36
N LYS A 60 -9.32 2.70 -39.27
CA LYS A 60 -8.72 4.04 -39.32
C LYS A 60 -7.47 4.09 -40.20
N SER A 61 -6.62 3.06 -40.15
CA SER A 61 -5.46 2.94 -41.04
C SER A 61 -5.87 2.79 -42.50
N PHE A 62 -6.87 1.96 -42.80
CA PHE A 62 -7.42 1.81 -44.15
C PHE A 62 -8.07 3.09 -44.66
N ASP A 63 -8.89 3.76 -43.86
CA ASP A 63 -9.56 5.02 -44.21
C ASP A 63 -8.55 6.14 -44.45
N THR A 64 -7.45 6.17 -43.68
CA THR A 64 -6.36 7.13 -43.89
C THR A 64 -5.61 6.84 -45.19
N MET A 65 -5.38 5.56 -45.52
CA MET A 65 -4.78 5.16 -46.79
C MET A 65 -5.69 5.45 -48.00
N ASN A 66 -7.01 5.37 -47.81
CA ASN A 66 -7.99 5.55 -48.90
C ASN A 66 -8.38 7.03 -49.11
N ASN A 67 -8.40 7.85 -48.06
CA ASN A 67 -8.62 9.30 -48.15
C ASN A 67 -7.36 10.09 -48.53
N SER A 68 -6.18 9.48 -48.39
CA SER A 68 -4.98 9.98 -49.03
C SER A 68 -5.10 9.65 -50.53
N ASN A 69 -5.28 10.66 -51.38
CA ASN A 69 -5.19 10.57 -52.84
C ASN A 69 -3.76 10.21 -53.32
N MET A 70 -3.11 9.25 -52.67
CA MET A 70 -1.84 8.69 -53.10
C MET A 70 -2.13 7.53 -54.03
N ASN A 71 -1.91 7.79 -55.31
CA ASN A 71 -2.02 6.79 -56.37
C ASN A 71 -1.06 5.63 -56.06
N TYR A 72 -1.61 4.49 -55.63
CA TYR A 72 -0.83 3.33 -55.18
C TYR A 72 0.16 2.84 -56.25
N GLY A 73 -0.21 3.02 -57.53
CA GLY A 73 0.65 2.70 -58.67
C GLY A 73 1.82 3.68 -58.88
N ASP A 74 1.73 4.91 -58.39
CA ASP A 74 2.76 5.95 -58.58
C ASP A 74 3.72 6.04 -57.38
N LEU A 75 3.27 5.65 -56.19
CA LEU A 75 4.11 5.51 -55.00
C LEU A 75 5.00 4.26 -55.05
N MET A 76 4.49 3.15 -55.61
CA MET A 76 5.25 1.91 -55.81
C MET A 76 6.29 1.99 -56.93
N SER A 77 6.10 2.89 -57.90
CA SER A 77 7.02 3.06 -59.05
C SER A 77 8.22 3.96 -58.74
N HIS A 78 8.13 4.83 -57.72
CA HIS A 78 9.17 5.79 -57.35
C HIS A 78 9.96 5.40 -56.08
N MET A 79 9.75 4.21 -55.53
CA MET A 79 10.41 3.71 -54.32
C MET A 79 11.03 2.32 -54.53
N PRO A 80 12.14 2.18 -55.29
CA PRO A 80 12.90 0.94 -55.24
C PRO A 80 13.58 0.89 -53.87
N ASN A 81 13.21 -0.08 -53.03
CA ASN A 81 13.67 -0.33 -51.65
C ASN A 81 12.92 0.30 -50.47
N ILE A 82 11.65 0.70 -50.59
CA ILE A 82 10.80 0.71 -49.38
C ILE A 82 10.20 -0.68 -49.21
N SER A 83 10.97 -1.55 -48.56
CA SER A 83 10.37 -2.61 -47.75
C SER A 83 9.28 -1.96 -46.90
N MET A 84 8.04 -2.45 -47.02
CA MET A 84 6.98 -2.30 -46.00
C MET A 84 7.67 -2.13 -44.65
N MET A 85 7.50 -0.97 -44.01
CA MET A 85 8.09 -0.60 -42.71
C MET A 85 8.59 -1.83 -42.00
N ASP A 86 9.91 -2.02 -41.94
CA ASP A 86 10.51 -3.27 -41.47
C ASP A 86 10.15 -3.47 -40.00
N LEU A 87 8.97 -4.04 -39.78
CA LEU A 87 8.36 -4.34 -38.50
C LEU A 87 9.18 -5.40 -37.75
N SER A 88 10.17 -6.01 -38.41
CA SER A 88 11.16 -6.90 -37.80
C SER A 88 12.23 -6.16 -36.98
N SER A 89 12.38 -4.84 -37.16
CA SER A 89 13.38 -4.01 -36.47
C SER A 89 12.87 -3.29 -35.21
N ILE A 90 11.57 -3.36 -34.92
CA ILE A 90 10.98 -2.78 -33.71
C ILE A 90 10.94 -3.86 -32.62
N PRO A 91 11.63 -3.69 -31.48
CA PRO A 91 11.56 -4.66 -30.38
C PRO A 91 10.11 -4.75 -29.90
N ASN A 92 9.44 -5.85 -30.24
CA ASN A 92 7.98 -5.95 -30.17
C ASN A 92 7.46 -6.81 -29.03
N GLN A 93 8.18 -6.84 -27.91
CA GLN A 93 7.73 -7.57 -26.73
C GLN A 93 7.31 -6.57 -25.65
N VAL A 94 6.03 -6.22 -25.66
CA VAL A 94 5.36 -5.78 -24.43
C VAL A 94 5.49 -6.93 -23.44
N SER A 95 6.31 -6.75 -22.40
CA SER A 95 6.59 -7.78 -21.40
C SER A 95 5.29 -8.25 -20.73
N GLU A 96 5.21 -9.51 -20.29
CA GLU A 96 4.03 -10.05 -19.59
C GLU A 96 3.59 -9.18 -18.40
N LYS A 97 4.57 -8.55 -17.72
CA LYS A 97 4.33 -7.60 -16.62
C LYS A 97 3.49 -6.39 -17.02
N GLN A 98 3.40 -6.09 -18.30
CA GLN A 98 2.65 -4.98 -18.88
C GLN A 98 1.34 -5.45 -19.54
N ARG A 99 0.88 -6.69 -19.34
CA ARG A 99 -0.40 -7.17 -19.92
C ARG A 99 -1.46 -7.36 -18.84
N VAL A 100 -2.72 -7.14 -19.21
CA VAL A 100 -3.90 -7.38 -18.34
C VAL A 100 -4.22 -8.87 -18.31
N LYS A 101 -4.60 -9.41 -17.17
CA LYS A 101 -4.99 -10.84 -17.07
C LYS A 101 -6.35 -11.07 -17.74
N LYS A 102 -6.50 -12.11 -18.56
CA LYS A 102 -7.79 -12.46 -19.20
C LYS A 102 -8.83 -12.81 -18.15
N LYS A 103 -10.08 -12.36 -18.34
CA LYS A 103 -11.23 -12.93 -17.62
C LYS A 103 -11.37 -14.42 -17.99
N LYS A 104 -11.07 -15.34 -17.06
CA LYS A 104 -11.20 -16.79 -17.31
C LYS A 104 -12.67 -17.12 -17.60
N LYS A 105 -12.96 -17.71 -18.78
CA LYS A 105 -14.27 -18.30 -19.13
C LYS A 105 -14.37 -19.80 -18.80
N THR A 106 -13.39 -20.36 -18.11
CA THR A 106 -13.27 -21.81 -17.90
C THR A 106 -13.06 -22.15 -16.42
N GLU A 107 -13.76 -23.19 -15.97
CA GLU A 107 -14.12 -23.62 -14.60
C GLU A 107 -12.98 -23.95 -13.60
N GLU A 108 -11.83 -23.29 -13.66
CA GLU A 108 -10.90 -23.30 -12.52
C GLU A 108 -11.31 -22.20 -11.54
N LYS A 109 -12.14 -22.58 -10.55
CA LYS A 109 -12.56 -21.75 -9.42
C LYS A 109 -11.35 -21.17 -8.67
N LYS A 110 -10.87 -20.00 -9.08
CA LYS A 110 -10.39 -19.02 -8.11
C LYS A 110 -11.62 -18.60 -7.30
N GLN A 111 -11.50 -18.63 -5.97
CA GLN A 111 -12.60 -18.24 -5.08
C GLN A 111 -13.05 -16.83 -5.45
N GLU A 112 -14.29 -16.68 -5.94
CA GLU A 112 -14.94 -15.38 -5.99
C GLU A 112 -14.90 -14.81 -4.57
N PHE A 113 -14.47 -13.55 -4.42
CA PHE A 113 -14.43 -12.89 -3.12
C PHE A 113 -15.86 -12.72 -2.63
N THR A 114 -16.31 -13.57 -1.71
CA THR A 114 -17.69 -13.59 -1.22
C THR A 114 -17.79 -13.03 0.19
N MET A 115 -19.03 -12.76 0.64
CA MET A 115 -19.28 -12.32 2.01
C MET A 115 -18.87 -13.34 3.07
N LYS A 116 -18.62 -14.60 2.69
CA LYS A 116 -18.11 -15.63 3.60
C LYS A 116 -16.63 -15.42 3.91
N ASP A 117 -15.91 -14.72 3.04
CA ASP A 117 -14.47 -14.47 3.15
C ASP A 117 -14.19 -13.22 4.01
N VAL A 118 -15.20 -12.35 4.21
CA VAL A 118 -15.09 -11.17 5.07
C VAL A 118 -15.45 -11.54 6.51
N PRO A 119 -14.47 -11.57 7.45
CA PRO A 119 -14.76 -11.90 8.83
C PRO A 119 -15.60 -10.81 9.51
N PRO A 120 -16.41 -11.17 10.52
CA PRO A 120 -17.14 -10.18 11.29
C PRO A 120 -16.18 -9.25 12.05
N PRO A 121 -16.59 -8.00 12.38
CA PRO A 121 -15.70 -6.98 12.92
C PRO A 121 -14.92 -7.39 14.18
N HIS A 122 -15.52 -8.20 15.07
CA HIS A 122 -14.84 -8.67 16.27
C HIS A 122 -13.67 -9.62 15.96
N LYS A 123 -13.79 -10.44 14.91
CA LYS A 123 -12.70 -11.33 14.45
C LYS A 123 -11.61 -10.56 13.71
N ILE A 124 -11.97 -9.56 12.90
CA ILE A 124 -10.98 -8.66 12.29
C ILE A 124 -10.17 -8.00 13.40
N LYS A 125 -10.85 -7.43 14.42
CA LYS A 125 -10.21 -6.77 15.55
C LYS A 125 -9.31 -7.71 16.35
N GLU A 126 -9.78 -8.91 16.68
CA GLU A 126 -8.99 -9.95 17.38
C GLU A 126 -7.71 -10.30 16.61
N LYS A 127 -7.82 -10.48 15.29
CA LYS A 127 -6.65 -10.75 14.44
C LYS A 127 -5.70 -9.56 14.36
N LEU A 128 -6.22 -8.33 14.30
CA LEU A 128 -5.40 -7.12 14.38
C LEU A 128 -4.69 -7.02 15.73
N ASP A 129 -5.30 -7.48 16.83
CA ASP A 129 -4.69 -7.50 18.16
C ASP A 129 -3.42 -8.39 18.21
N GLU A 130 -3.29 -9.41 17.33
CA GLU A 130 -2.09 -10.27 17.24
C GLU A 130 -0.85 -9.54 16.68
N TYR A 131 -1.05 -8.40 16.00
CA TYR A 131 0.00 -7.68 15.28
C TYR A 131 0.15 -6.23 15.74
N VAL A 132 -0.96 -5.55 16.07
CA VAL A 132 -1.01 -4.12 16.40
C VAL A 132 -1.37 -3.94 17.88
N ILE A 133 -0.39 -3.51 18.66
CA ILE A 133 -0.52 -3.26 20.09
C ILE A 133 -1.21 -1.93 20.35
N GLY A 134 -2.10 -1.90 21.36
CA GLY A 134 -2.88 -0.72 21.71
C GLY A 134 -3.86 -0.33 20.61
N GLN A 135 -4.16 0.97 20.46
CA GLN A 135 -5.01 1.47 19.37
C GLN A 135 -6.42 0.84 19.33
N GLU A 136 -6.98 0.49 20.50
CA GLU A 136 -8.23 -0.28 20.63
C GLU A 136 -9.42 0.34 19.89
N HIS A 137 -9.58 1.66 20.03
CA HIS A 137 -10.63 2.40 19.35
C HIS A 137 -10.45 2.37 17.83
N ALA A 138 -9.24 2.65 17.34
CA ALA A 138 -8.92 2.62 15.91
C ALA A 138 -9.16 1.23 15.29
N LYS A 139 -8.70 0.17 15.96
CA LYS A 139 -8.93 -1.22 15.52
C LYS A 139 -10.42 -1.56 15.44
N LYS A 140 -11.24 -1.08 16.38
CA LYS A 140 -12.69 -1.27 16.33
C LYS A 140 -13.32 -0.53 15.17
N VAL A 141 -12.98 0.75 14.97
CA VAL A 141 -13.56 1.58 13.90
C VAL A 141 -13.19 1.02 12.53
N ILE A 142 -11.92 0.72 12.27
CA ILE A 142 -11.48 0.18 10.98
C ILE A 142 -12.12 -1.18 10.70
N SER A 143 -12.24 -2.06 11.71
CA SER A 143 -12.90 -3.36 11.56
C SER A 143 -14.37 -3.24 11.15
N VAL A 144 -15.10 -2.29 11.74
CA VAL A 144 -16.50 -2.02 11.37
C VAL A 144 -16.60 -1.39 9.98
N GLY A 145 -15.76 -0.39 9.69
CA GLY A 145 -15.81 0.32 8.42
C GLY A 145 -15.46 -0.59 7.24
N VAL A 146 -14.48 -1.48 7.39
CA VAL A 146 -14.06 -2.43 6.36
C VAL A 146 -15.13 -3.50 6.14
N TYR A 147 -15.69 -4.05 7.22
CA TYR A 147 -16.79 -4.99 7.13
C TYR A 147 -18.00 -4.37 6.39
N ASN A 148 -18.35 -3.12 6.70
CA ASN A 148 -19.42 -2.40 6.02
C ASN A 148 -19.08 -2.09 4.56
N HIS A 149 -17.82 -1.75 4.25
CA HIS A 149 -17.36 -1.52 2.89
C HIS A 149 -17.59 -2.76 2.02
N TYR A 150 -17.08 -3.92 2.45
CA TYR A 150 -17.23 -5.14 1.66
C TYR A 150 -18.67 -5.66 1.67
N LYS A 151 -19.41 -5.46 2.76
CA LYS A 151 -20.86 -5.69 2.77
C LYS A 151 -21.57 -4.88 1.68
N ARG A 152 -21.24 -3.61 1.53
CA ARG A 152 -21.79 -2.74 0.47
C ARG A 152 -21.40 -3.25 -0.91
N VAL A 153 -20.10 -3.50 -1.15
CA VAL A 153 -19.61 -3.94 -2.47
C VAL A 153 -20.31 -5.21 -2.92
N LEU A 154 -20.39 -6.21 -2.04
CA LEU A 154 -20.95 -7.52 -2.36
C LEU A 154 -22.49 -7.53 -2.38
N SER A 155 -23.14 -6.57 -1.70
CA SER A 155 -24.60 -6.42 -1.79
C SER A 155 -25.02 -5.59 -3.00
N ALA A 156 -24.18 -4.69 -3.51
CA ALA A 156 -24.48 -3.89 -4.71
C ALA A 156 -24.57 -4.74 -5.97
N GLU A 157 -23.87 -5.88 -6.02
CA GLU A 157 -24.02 -6.90 -7.06
C GLU A 157 -25.38 -7.59 -7.01
N GLN A 158 -26.03 -7.62 -5.83
CA GLN A 158 -27.37 -8.14 -5.61
C GLN A 158 -28.40 -7.01 -5.74
N LYS A 159 -28.76 -6.66 -6.98
CA LYS A 159 -29.71 -5.60 -7.40
C LYS A 159 -31.08 -5.59 -6.66
N ASN A 160 -31.15 -5.17 -5.39
CA ASN A 160 -32.41 -5.17 -4.64
C ASN A 160 -32.58 -4.03 -3.61
N GLY A 161 -31.83 -2.93 -3.70
CA GLY A 161 -31.96 -1.79 -2.78
C GLY A 161 -32.25 -0.47 -3.48
N GLU A 162 -33.33 0.23 -3.10
CA GLU A 162 -33.61 1.63 -3.47
C GLU A 162 -32.68 2.63 -2.75
N VAL A 163 -31.93 2.18 -1.74
CA VAL A 163 -31.08 3.04 -0.89
C VAL A 163 -29.61 2.89 -1.29
N GLU A 164 -29.03 3.97 -1.79
CA GLU A 164 -27.59 4.04 -2.05
C GLU A 164 -26.80 4.13 -0.74
N ILE A 165 -25.95 3.14 -0.50
CA ILE A 165 -25.03 3.14 0.64
C ILE A 165 -23.74 3.85 0.22
N ALA A 166 -23.39 4.92 0.93
CA ALA A 166 -22.15 5.64 0.69
C ALA A 166 -20.91 4.78 0.99
N LYS A 167 -19.79 5.07 0.30
CA LYS A 167 -18.49 4.45 0.57
C LYS A 167 -18.04 4.70 2.01
N SER A 168 -17.43 3.68 2.62
CA SER A 168 -16.88 3.74 3.97
C SER A 168 -15.42 4.21 3.98
N ASN A 169 -15.08 5.18 3.13
CA ASN A 169 -13.73 5.74 3.08
C ASN A 169 -13.37 6.34 4.44
N MET A 170 -12.08 6.29 4.79
CA MET A 170 -11.63 6.57 6.15
C MET A 170 -10.52 7.60 6.19
N LEU A 171 -10.47 8.36 7.28
CA LEU A 171 -9.37 9.25 7.63
C LEU A 171 -8.80 8.87 9.00
N MET A 172 -7.52 8.50 9.00
CA MET A 172 -6.72 8.16 10.17
C MET A 172 -5.88 9.36 10.58
N ILE A 173 -6.08 9.82 11.81
CA ILE A 173 -5.31 10.94 12.38
C ILE A 173 -4.46 10.38 13.51
N GLY A 174 -3.15 10.61 13.48
CA GLY A 174 -2.34 10.29 14.65
C GLY A 174 -0.86 10.46 14.42
N PRO A 175 -0.06 10.46 15.50
CA PRO A 175 1.36 10.81 15.43
C PRO A 175 2.18 9.92 14.48
N THR A 176 3.35 10.40 14.08
CA THR A 176 4.34 9.59 13.36
C THR A 176 4.72 8.37 14.19
N GLY A 177 4.86 7.22 13.54
CA GLY A 177 5.26 5.99 14.23
C GLY A 177 4.17 5.31 15.07
N SER A 178 2.93 5.83 15.12
CA SER A 178 1.78 5.21 15.82
C SER A 178 1.22 3.94 15.16
N GLY A 179 1.75 3.56 13.99
CA GLY A 179 1.36 2.33 13.28
C GLY A 179 0.26 2.48 12.22
N LYS A 180 -0.04 3.71 11.74
CA LYS A 180 -1.05 3.95 10.67
C LYS A 180 -0.88 3.03 9.45
N THR A 181 0.27 3.12 8.78
CA THR A 181 0.61 2.31 7.60
C THR A 181 0.59 0.82 7.92
N TYR A 182 1.14 0.45 9.08
CA TYR A 182 1.24 -0.94 9.51
C TYR A 182 -0.13 -1.58 9.82
N LEU A 183 -1.07 -0.82 10.39
CA LEU A 183 -2.45 -1.23 10.62
C LEU A 183 -3.13 -1.58 9.30
N VAL A 184 -3.00 -0.72 8.28
CA VAL A 184 -3.62 -0.93 6.96
C VAL A 184 -2.97 -2.10 6.22
N GLN A 185 -1.64 -2.22 6.28
CA GLN A 185 -0.93 -3.38 5.72
C GLN A 185 -1.37 -4.70 6.36
N THR A 186 -1.52 -4.72 7.68
CA THR A 186 -1.97 -5.91 8.42
C THR A 186 -3.40 -6.27 8.05
N LEU A 187 -4.28 -5.27 7.96
CA LEU A 187 -5.66 -5.44 7.53
C LEU A 187 -5.76 -6.02 6.11
N ALA A 188 -5.02 -5.47 5.15
CA ALA A 188 -5.06 -5.95 3.77
C ALA A 188 -4.59 -7.41 3.65
N LYS A 189 -3.50 -7.75 4.37
CA LYS A 189 -3.01 -9.13 4.45
C LYS A 189 -4.02 -10.09 5.09
N LEU A 190 -4.73 -9.64 6.12
CA LEU A 190 -5.75 -10.43 6.81
C LEU A 190 -6.93 -10.77 5.90
N LEU A 191 -7.31 -9.84 5.03
CA LEU A 191 -8.45 -9.97 4.13
C LEU A 191 -8.07 -10.56 2.76
N ASP A 192 -6.77 -10.77 2.51
CA ASP A 192 -6.23 -11.21 1.22
C ASP A 192 -6.66 -10.33 0.03
N VAL A 193 -6.61 -9.02 0.23
CA VAL A 193 -6.98 -8.02 -0.79
C VAL A 193 -5.76 -7.21 -1.23
N PRO A 194 -5.69 -6.78 -2.50
CA PRO A 194 -4.58 -5.97 -2.99
C PRO A 194 -4.54 -4.62 -2.28
N LEU A 195 -3.33 -4.13 -2.02
CA LEU A 195 -3.08 -2.88 -1.32
C LEU A 195 -2.10 -2.01 -2.10
N ALA A 196 -2.49 -0.77 -2.39
CA ALA A 196 -1.57 0.27 -2.82
C ALA A 196 -1.29 1.24 -1.67
N ILE A 197 -0.02 1.58 -1.45
CA ILE A 197 0.40 2.60 -0.51
C ILE A 197 1.02 3.74 -1.31
N THR A 198 0.59 4.97 -1.09
CA THR A 198 1.15 6.16 -1.73
C THR A 198 1.19 7.32 -0.75
N ASP A 199 2.17 8.19 -0.93
CA ASP A 199 2.32 9.43 -0.17
C ASP A 199 1.63 10.57 -0.92
N ALA A 200 0.78 11.34 -0.25
CA ALA A 200 0.07 12.46 -0.84
C ALA A 200 1.02 13.54 -1.39
N THR A 201 2.22 13.69 -0.82
CA THR A 201 3.22 14.67 -1.27
C THR A 201 3.81 14.36 -2.64
N SER A 202 3.76 13.08 -3.06
CA SER A 202 4.24 12.66 -4.38
C SER A 202 3.23 12.94 -5.50
N LEU A 203 1.97 13.20 -5.16
CA LEU A 203 0.89 13.40 -6.11
C LEU A 203 0.86 14.82 -6.63
N THR A 204 0.66 14.97 -7.93
CA THR A 204 0.45 16.27 -8.58
C THR A 204 -0.69 16.22 -9.59
N GLU A 205 -1.23 17.39 -9.92
CA GLU A 205 -2.18 17.50 -11.02
C GLU A 205 -1.48 17.21 -12.36
N ALA A 206 -2.21 16.63 -13.32
CA ALA A 206 -1.68 16.26 -14.62
C ALA A 206 -0.95 17.45 -15.29
N GLY A 207 0.32 17.23 -15.64
CA GLY A 207 1.19 18.25 -16.28
C GLY A 207 2.21 18.91 -15.35
N TYR A 208 2.28 18.53 -14.08
CA TYR A 208 3.31 18.97 -13.12
C TYR A 208 4.38 17.88 -12.85
N ILE A 209 5.48 18.27 -12.18
CA ILE A 209 6.55 17.34 -11.77
C ILE A 209 6.06 16.51 -10.57
N GLY A 210 5.74 15.24 -10.78
CA GLY A 210 5.31 14.29 -9.75
C GLY A 210 4.53 13.11 -10.33
N ASP A 211 3.98 12.25 -9.47
CA ASP A 211 3.09 11.17 -9.87
C ASP A 211 1.68 11.74 -10.14
N ASP A 212 1.07 11.39 -11.27
CA ASP A 212 -0.35 11.72 -11.55
C ASP A 212 -1.25 11.10 -10.46
N ILE A 213 -2.34 11.78 -10.09
CA ILE A 213 -3.29 11.29 -9.08
C ILE A 213 -3.82 9.90 -9.45
N GLU A 214 -4.02 9.62 -10.74
CA GLU A 214 -4.48 8.33 -11.25
C GLU A 214 -3.47 7.19 -11.07
N SER A 215 -2.19 7.50 -10.82
CA SER A 215 -1.13 6.50 -10.58
C SER A 215 -1.36 5.65 -9.33
N VAL A 216 -2.17 6.12 -8.37
CA VAL A 216 -2.54 5.30 -7.19
C VAL A 216 -3.30 4.05 -7.61
N VAL A 217 -4.10 4.15 -8.68
CA VAL A 217 -4.88 3.05 -9.23
C VAL A 217 -3.99 2.11 -10.04
N SER A 218 -2.98 2.62 -10.76
CA SER A 218 -2.01 1.76 -11.45
C SER A 218 -1.15 0.95 -10.47
N LYS A 219 -0.74 1.55 -9.33
CA LYS A 219 -0.06 0.85 -8.23
C LYS A 219 -0.93 -0.26 -7.64
N LEU A 220 -2.24 0.00 -7.48
CA LEU A 220 -3.18 -1.03 -7.00
C LEU A 220 -3.36 -2.16 -8.01
N LEU A 221 -3.50 -1.84 -9.29
CA LEU A 221 -3.61 -2.81 -10.36
C LEU A 221 -2.36 -3.71 -10.43
N ALA A 222 -1.17 -3.14 -10.27
CA ALA A 222 0.07 -3.89 -10.20
C ALA A 222 0.10 -4.82 -8.96
N ALA A 223 -0.37 -4.34 -7.80
CA ALA A 223 -0.50 -5.17 -6.59
C ALA A 223 -1.57 -6.27 -6.71
N ALA A 224 -2.48 -6.15 -7.66
CA ALA A 224 -3.49 -7.15 -8.01
C ALA A 224 -3.03 -8.10 -9.14
N ASP A 225 -1.74 -8.14 -9.47
CA ASP A 225 -1.20 -8.96 -10.57
C ASP A 225 -1.81 -8.61 -11.94
N ASN A 226 -2.11 -7.33 -12.16
CA ASN A 226 -2.81 -6.79 -13.34
C ASN A 226 -4.22 -7.40 -13.56
N ASP A 227 -4.86 -7.88 -12.49
CA ASP A 227 -6.26 -8.33 -12.47
C ASP A 227 -7.18 -7.16 -12.08
N VAL A 228 -8.00 -6.71 -13.03
CA VAL A 228 -8.91 -5.56 -12.84
C VAL A 228 -9.98 -5.87 -11.79
N GLU A 229 -10.60 -7.05 -11.83
CA GLU A 229 -11.68 -7.40 -10.89
C GLU A 229 -11.14 -7.50 -9.45
N ARG A 230 -9.93 -8.03 -9.30
CA ARG A 230 -9.27 -8.10 -8.00
C ARG A 230 -8.84 -6.70 -7.52
N ALA A 231 -8.35 -5.84 -8.41
CA ALA A 231 -7.99 -4.46 -8.09
C ALA A 231 -9.19 -3.63 -7.61
N GLU A 232 -10.37 -3.80 -8.22
CA GLU A 232 -11.59 -3.07 -7.85
C GLU A 232 -12.08 -3.42 -6.42
N HIS A 233 -11.66 -4.54 -5.85
CA HIS A 233 -11.90 -4.95 -4.46
C HIS A 233 -10.78 -4.55 -3.49
N GLY A 234 -9.76 -3.85 -3.98
CA GLY A 234 -8.57 -3.49 -3.22
C GLY A 234 -8.73 -2.32 -2.27
N ILE A 235 -7.64 -2.04 -1.56
CA ILE A 235 -7.49 -0.92 -0.63
C ILE A 235 -6.41 0.03 -1.18
N ILE A 236 -6.71 1.33 -1.20
CA ILE A 236 -5.71 2.38 -1.46
C ILE A 236 -5.48 3.14 -0.15
N PHE A 237 -4.25 3.11 0.33
CA PHE A 237 -3.78 3.88 1.48
C PHE A 237 -2.98 5.09 1.02
N ILE A 238 -3.42 6.27 1.43
CA ILE A 238 -2.77 7.56 1.09
C ILE A 238 -2.27 8.19 2.37
N ASP A 239 -0.97 8.11 2.62
CA ASP A 239 -0.33 8.68 3.81
C ASP A 239 0.01 10.16 3.59
N GLU A 240 0.37 10.86 4.66
CA GLU A 240 0.77 12.27 4.65
C GLU A 240 -0.26 13.24 4.04
N ILE A 241 -1.56 12.94 4.16
CA ILE A 241 -2.63 13.80 3.64
C ILE A 241 -2.65 15.18 4.30
N ASP A 242 -2.05 15.32 5.49
CA ASP A 242 -1.89 16.62 6.17
C ASP A 242 -0.94 17.56 5.41
N LYS A 243 -0.05 17.05 4.56
CA LYS A 243 0.93 17.87 3.83
C LYS A 243 0.34 18.59 2.62
N ILE A 244 -0.78 18.11 2.09
CA ILE A 244 -1.52 18.75 1.00
C ILE A 244 -2.60 19.72 1.50
N ALA A 245 -2.72 19.89 2.83
CA ALA A 245 -3.60 20.90 3.43
C ALA A 245 -3.11 22.32 3.11
N LYS A 246 -4.06 23.23 2.95
CA LYS A 246 -3.77 24.64 2.63
C LYS A 246 -3.00 25.33 3.76
N LYS A 247 -1.84 25.90 3.45
CA LYS A 247 -1.04 26.65 4.43
C LYS A 247 -1.69 28.01 4.76
N LYS A 248 -1.76 28.35 6.05
CA LYS A 248 -2.41 29.58 6.56
C LYS A 248 -1.72 30.90 6.18
N ASN A 249 -0.42 30.87 5.82
CA ASN A 249 0.43 32.07 5.80
C ASN A 249 0.87 32.56 4.40
N THR A 250 0.41 31.95 3.32
CA THR A 250 0.71 32.43 1.97
C THR A 250 -0.50 33.19 1.43
N ASN A 251 -0.38 34.51 1.27
CA ASN A 251 -1.33 35.33 0.49
C ASN A 251 -1.36 34.93 -1.00
N GLN A 252 -0.54 33.97 -1.41
CA GLN A 252 -0.64 33.27 -2.69
C GLN A 252 -1.62 32.10 -2.52
N ARG A 253 -2.60 31.97 -3.45
CA ARG A 253 -3.40 30.75 -3.56
C ARG A 253 -2.42 29.57 -3.65
N ASP A 254 -2.45 28.69 -2.65
CA ASP A 254 -1.69 27.44 -2.69
C ASP A 254 -2.41 26.50 -3.65
N VAL A 255 -2.17 26.71 -4.95
CA VAL A 255 -2.89 26.01 -6.02
C VAL A 255 -2.54 24.52 -6.01
N SER A 256 -1.36 24.14 -5.51
CA SER A 256 -0.84 22.78 -5.62
C SER A 256 -1.55 21.78 -4.70
N GLY A 257 -1.56 22.04 -3.37
CA GLY A 257 -2.14 21.09 -2.41
C GLY A 257 -3.66 20.97 -2.51
N GLU A 258 -4.35 22.11 -2.72
CA GLU A 258 -5.80 22.14 -2.92
C GLU A 258 -6.21 21.44 -4.23
N ALA A 259 -5.46 21.62 -5.32
CA ALA A 259 -5.71 20.91 -6.58
C ALA A 259 -5.59 19.39 -6.43
N VAL A 260 -4.62 18.89 -5.65
CA VAL A 260 -4.51 17.45 -5.36
C VAL A 260 -5.74 16.95 -4.63
N GLN A 261 -6.20 17.65 -3.58
CA GLN A 261 -7.43 17.28 -2.87
C GLN A 261 -8.65 17.24 -3.80
N GLN A 262 -8.79 18.23 -4.69
CA GLN A 262 -9.89 18.31 -5.65
C GLN A 262 -9.81 17.21 -6.72
N GLY A 263 -8.62 16.93 -7.26
CA GLY A 263 -8.41 15.87 -8.25
C GLY A 263 -8.72 14.48 -7.70
N MET A 264 -8.44 14.25 -6.42
CA MET A 264 -8.77 13.00 -5.74
C MET A 264 -10.27 12.75 -5.56
N LEU A 265 -11.13 13.78 -5.59
CA LEU A 265 -12.57 13.63 -5.39
C LEU A 265 -13.18 12.64 -6.38
N LYS A 266 -12.75 12.69 -7.66
CA LYS A 266 -13.22 11.78 -8.71
C LYS A 266 -12.97 10.32 -8.34
N LEU A 267 -11.77 10.01 -7.85
CA LEU A 267 -11.38 8.66 -7.43
C LEU A 267 -12.18 8.20 -6.20
N LEU A 268 -12.35 9.09 -5.22
CA LEU A 268 -13.06 8.82 -3.98
C LEU A 268 -14.56 8.58 -4.20
N GLU A 269 -15.18 9.30 -5.14
CA GLU A 269 -16.58 9.15 -5.52
C GLU A 269 -16.84 7.83 -6.23
N GLY A 270 -15.99 7.50 -7.21
CA GLY A 270 -16.21 6.38 -8.12
C GLY A 270 -16.21 6.88 -9.55
N SER A 271 -15.16 6.57 -10.29
CA SER A 271 -15.01 6.93 -11.69
C SER A 271 -14.33 5.79 -12.45
N ASP A 272 -14.60 5.69 -13.75
CA ASP A 272 -13.80 4.87 -14.65
C ASP A 272 -12.51 5.63 -15.01
N VAL A 273 -11.35 5.05 -14.69
CA VAL A 273 -10.05 5.68 -14.87
C VAL A 273 -9.18 4.83 -15.80
N GLU A 274 -8.57 5.45 -16.82
CA GLU A 274 -7.63 4.78 -17.72
C GLU A 274 -6.20 4.84 -17.15
N VAL A 275 -5.66 3.67 -16.79
CA VAL A 275 -4.34 3.54 -16.15
C VAL A 275 -3.38 2.65 -16.93
N PRO A 276 -2.07 2.92 -16.91
CA PRO A 276 -1.06 2.05 -17.50
C PRO A 276 -0.93 0.73 -16.76
N VAL A 277 -0.70 -0.34 -17.52
CA VAL A 277 -0.49 -1.70 -17.01
C VAL A 277 1.01 -1.98 -16.91
N GLY A 278 1.49 -2.38 -15.73
CA GLY A 278 2.90 -2.70 -15.52
C GLY A 278 3.88 -1.50 -15.56
N ALA A 279 3.38 -0.27 -15.46
CA ALA A 279 4.21 0.93 -15.32
C ALA A 279 3.54 1.97 -14.41
N ASN A 280 4.37 2.83 -13.81
CA ASN A 280 3.89 3.88 -12.89
C ASN A 280 3.49 5.18 -13.62
N SER A 281 3.83 5.33 -14.91
CA SER A 281 3.55 6.54 -15.69
C SER A 281 2.99 6.22 -17.08
N LYS A 282 2.19 7.16 -17.59
CA LYS A 282 1.64 7.14 -18.95
C LYS A 282 2.73 7.48 -19.97
N ASN A 283 3.55 6.50 -20.35
CA ASN A 283 4.42 6.62 -21.52
C ASN A 283 3.69 6.06 -22.75
N ALA A 284 3.87 6.68 -23.92
CA ALA A 284 3.15 6.34 -25.16
C ALA A 284 3.27 4.86 -25.62
N MET A 285 4.25 4.12 -25.10
CA MET A 285 4.49 2.71 -25.42
C MET A 285 3.78 1.73 -24.47
N VAL A 286 3.21 2.19 -23.35
CA VAL A 286 2.64 1.33 -22.31
C VAL A 286 1.15 1.09 -22.55
N PRO A 287 0.66 -0.16 -22.50
CA PRO A 287 -0.77 -0.46 -22.60
C PRO A 287 -1.59 0.13 -21.46
N LEU A 288 -2.82 0.53 -21.80
CA LEU A 288 -3.78 1.14 -20.87
C LEU A 288 -4.97 0.21 -20.64
N THR A 289 -5.44 0.16 -19.40
CA THR A 289 -6.71 -0.50 -19.04
C THR A 289 -7.61 0.46 -18.26
N THR A 290 -8.91 0.17 -18.23
CA THR A 290 -9.86 0.95 -17.43
C THR A 290 -10.16 0.21 -16.12
N VAL A 291 -10.07 0.92 -15.00
CA VAL A 291 -10.41 0.40 -13.66
C VAL A 291 -11.51 1.28 -13.06
N ASN A 292 -12.57 0.68 -12.52
CA ASN A 292 -13.64 1.41 -11.82
C ASN A 292 -13.32 1.59 -10.33
N THR A 293 -13.28 2.82 -9.84
CA THR A 293 -12.91 3.08 -8.45
C THR A 293 -14.06 2.95 -7.44
N SER A 294 -15.30 2.65 -7.85
CA SER A 294 -16.51 2.67 -6.99
C SER A 294 -16.50 1.59 -5.89
N ASN A 295 -15.72 0.52 -6.07
CA ASN A 295 -15.62 -0.57 -5.11
C ASN A 295 -14.29 -0.60 -4.33
N ILE A 296 -13.35 0.28 -4.69
CA ILE A 296 -12.07 0.44 -4.00
C ILE A 296 -12.30 1.16 -2.66
N LEU A 297 -11.69 0.65 -1.59
CA LEU A 297 -11.68 1.30 -0.28
C LEU A 297 -10.52 2.30 -0.21
N PHE A 298 -10.82 3.57 0.09
CA PHE A 298 -9.79 4.56 0.35
C PHE A 298 -9.61 4.79 1.85
N ILE A 299 -8.36 4.70 2.32
CA ILE A 299 -7.96 5.03 3.67
C ILE A 299 -6.89 6.11 3.58
N CYS A 300 -7.18 7.30 4.08
CA CYS A 300 -6.23 8.41 4.14
C CYS A 300 -5.61 8.48 5.54
N GLY A 301 -4.32 8.73 5.63
CA GLY A 301 -3.58 8.89 6.88
C GLY A 301 -2.87 10.22 6.93
N GLY A 302 -2.80 10.82 8.12
CA GLY A 302 -2.01 12.04 8.35
C GLY A 302 -1.59 12.18 9.80
N ALA A 303 -0.50 12.94 10.01
CA ALA A 303 -0.04 13.29 11.36
C ALA A 303 -0.83 14.47 11.93
N PHE A 304 -1.21 15.42 11.07
CA PHE A 304 -1.90 16.65 11.43
C PHE A 304 -1.22 17.39 12.60
N PRO A 305 0.02 17.89 12.39
CA PRO A 305 0.68 18.70 13.41
C PRO A 305 -0.20 19.90 13.80
N ASP A 306 -0.11 20.39 15.03
CA ASP A 306 -0.87 21.56 15.51
C ASP A 306 -2.40 21.39 15.55
N LEU A 307 -2.96 20.26 15.12
CA LEU A 307 -4.40 19.98 15.22
C LEU A 307 -4.86 19.96 16.68
N GLU A 308 -3.99 19.56 17.59
CA GLU A 308 -4.24 19.65 19.03
C GLU A 308 -4.49 21.10 19.48
N GLU A 309 -3.73 22.06 18.98
CA GLU A 309 -3.92 23.48 19.31
C GLU A 309 -5.27 24.00 18.79
N ILE A 310 -5.62 23.63 17.55
CA ILE A 310 -6.91 23.94 16.92
C ILE A 310 -8.07 23.39 17.77
N ILE A 311 -7.97 22.13 18.20
CA ILE A 311 -8.98 21.49 19.06
C ILE A 311 -9.05 22.20 20.42
N LYS A 312 -7.91 22.52 21.05
CA LYS A 312 -7.84 23.25 22.34
C LYS A 312 -8.52 24.60 22.23
N GLU A 313 -8.19 25.39 21.21
CA GLU A 313 -8.79 26.71 21.01
C GLU A 313 -10.31 26.64 20.93
N ARG A 314 -10.84 25.69 20.14
CA ARG A 314 -12.29 25.51 20.00
C ARG A 314 -12.93 25.10 21.32
N LEU A 315 -12.34 24.16 22.05
CA LEU A 315 -12.86 23.70 23.35
C LEU A 315 -12.82 24.81 24.40
N ASN A 316 -11.75 25.61 24.42
CA ASN A 316 -11.58 26.75 25.33
C ASN A 316 -12.54 27.90 24.99
N LYS A 317 -12.73 28.23 23.70
CA LYS A 317 -13.73 29.22 23.25
C LYS A 317 -15.15 28.80 23.68
N LYS A 318 -15.49 27.52 23.57
CA LYS A 318 -16.80 26.99 24.01
C LYS A 318 -16.99 27.07 25.53
N ALA A 319 -15.92 26.84 26.30
CA ALA A 319 -15.96 26.94 27.76
C ALA A 319 -16.11 28.40 28.26
N ALA A 320 -15.49 29.36 27.57
CA ALA A 320 -15.53 30.78 27.93
C ALA A 320 -16.91 31.46 27.77
N ILE A 321 -17.86 30.84 27.07
CA ILE A 321 -19.23 31.35 26.88
C ILE A 321 -20.14 30.98 28.07
N GLY A 322 -19.74 30.03 28.94
CA GLY A 322 -20.49 29.65 30.14
C GLY A 322 -20.19 30.56 31.35
N PHE A 323 -21.15 30.64 32.30
CA PHE A 323 -21.08 31.45 33.54
C PHE A 323 -19.92 31.10 34.52
N GLN A 324 -19.01 30.20 34.16
CA GLN A 324 -17.80 29.85 34.92
C GLN A 324 -16.58 29.88 33.98
N ALA A 325 -16.00 31.08 33.82
CA ALA A 325 -14.90 31.36 32.89
C ALA A 325 -13.50 31.04 33.44
N ASP A 326 -13.34 29.95 34.20
CA ASP A 326 -12.06 29.56 34.83
C ASP A 326 -11.69 28.11 34.52
N LEU A 327 -11.40 27.78 33.26
CA LEU A 327 -10.90 26.44 32.86
C LEU A 327 -9.99 26.49 31.62
N LYS A 328 -9.13 27.50 31.45
CA LYS A 328 -8.18 27.54 30.32
C LYS A 328 -7.22 26.34 30.30
N ASP A 329 -6.88 25.82 31.47
CA ASP A 329 -5.84 24.79 31.62
C ASP A 329 -6.40 23.35 31.61
N LYS A 330 -7.73 23.19 31.51
CA LYS A 330 -8.38 21.87 31.63
C LYS A 330 -7.95 20.88 30.54
N TYR A 331 -7.58 21.40 29.37
CA TYR A 331 -7.28 20.58 28.19
C TYR A 331 -5.79 20.55 27.83
N ASP A 332 -4.93 21.21 28.59
CA ASP A 332 -3.50 21.28 28.24
C ASP A 332 -2.79 19.94 28.40
N ASN A 333 -3.20 19.14 29.38
CA ASN A 333 -2.62 17.82 29.69
C ASN A 333 -3.50 16.64 29.23
N ASP A 334 -4.51 16.88 28.39
CA ASP A 334 -5.39 15.81 27.92
C ASP A 334 -4.71 14.99 26.80
N LYS A 335 -4.12 13.85 27.18
CA LYS A 335 -3.48 12.90 26.24
C LYS A 335 -4.43 12.36 25.16
N ASN A 336 -5.75 12.49 25.35
CA ASN A 336 -6.78 11.98 24.43
C ASN A 336 -7.45 13.11 23.63
N LEU A 337 -6.85 14.29 23.58
CA LEU A 337 -7.43 15.46 22.92
C LEU A 337 -7.76 15.22 21.45
N LEU A 338 -6.88 14.51 20.72
CA LEU A 338 -7.11 14.15 19.32
C LEU A 338 -8.42 13.38 19.11
N ASN A 339 -8.89 12.58 20.08
CA ASN A 339 -10.16 11.84 19.99
C ASN A 339 -11.38 12.75 19.92
N LYS A 340 -11.23 14.05 20.24
CA LYS A 340 -12.29 15.06 20.18
C LYS A 340 -12.30 15.83 18.84
N VAL A 341 -11.50 15.41 17.87
CA VAL A 341 -11.46 16.02 16.54
C VAL A 341 -12.83 16.03 15.88
N THR A 342 -13.11 17.10 15.15
CA THR A 342 -14.28 17.23 14.28
C THR A 342 -13.88 17.69 12.89
N VAL A 343 -14.81 17.59 11.95
CA VAL A 343 -14.66 18.08 10.57
C VAL A 343 -14.30 19.57 10.55
N GLU A 344 -14.86 20.39 11.45
CA GLU A 344 -14.54 21.81 11.52
C GLU A 344 -13.07 22.05 11.93
N ASP A 345 -12.50 21.22 12.80
CA ASP A 345 -11.08 21.35 13.18
C ASP A 345 -10.17 21.05 11.99
N LEU A 346 -10.49 20.01 11.20
CA LEU A 346 -9.76 19.65 9.98
C LEU A 346 -9.90 20.71 8.88
N ARG A 347 -11.07 21.34 8.78
CA ARG A 347 -11.29 22.47 7.89
C ARG A 347 -10.44 23.68 8.32
N MET A 348 -10.42 24.00 9.62
CA MET A 348 -9.57 25.06 10.17
C MET A 348 -8.08 24.74 10.02
N PHE A 349 -7.71 23.45 9.98
CA PHE A 349 -6.34 23.01 9.69
C PHE A 349 -5.94 23.30 8.22
N GLY A 350 -6.88 23.15 7.27
CA GLY A 350 -6.66 23.47 5.86
C GLY A 350 -7.16 22.41 4.88
N MET A 351 -7.96 21.44 5.34
CA MET A 351 -8.60 20.45 4.48
C MET A 351 -9.87 21.01 3.84
N VAL A 352 -10.10 20.63 2.59
CA VAL A 352 -11.27 21.04 1.81
C VAL A 352 -12.53 20.31 2.32
N PRO A 353 -13.66 21.01 2.57
CA PRO A 353 -14.90 20.38 3.06
C PRO A 353 -15.43 19.26 2.16
N GLU A 354 -15.34 19.43 0.84
CA GLU A 354 -15.73 18.46 -0.18
C GLU A 354 -14.92 17.16 -0.03
N PHE A 355 -13.61 17.29 0.20
CA PHE A 355 -12.71 16.15 0.43
C PHE A 355 -13.06 15.42 1.72
N LEU A 356 -13.26 16.15 2.82
CA LEU A 356 -13.70 15.57 4.09
C LEU A 356 -15.09 14.91 3.99
N GLY A 357 -15.98 15.46 3.17
CA GLY A 357 -17.30 14.87 2.88
C GLY A 357 -17.23 13.50 2.20
N ARG A 358 -16.11 13.19 1.52
CA ARG A 358 -15.83 11.86 0.93
C ARG A 358 -15.11 10.90 1.88
N LEU A 359 -14.80 11.33 3.10
CA LEU A 359 -14.14 10.54 4.16
C LEU A 359 -15.02 10.48 5.42
N PRO A 360 -16.18 9.78 5.39
CA PRO A 360 -17.17 9.82 6.46
C PRO A 360 -16.70 9.17 7.78
N ILE A 361 -15.69 8.29 7.74
CA ILE A 361 -15.19 7.60 8.93
C ILE A 361 -13.86 8.24 9.35
N ILE A 362 -13.92 9.13 10.33
CA ILE A 362 -12.73 9.79 10.90
C ILE A 362 -12.42 9.17 12.26
N PHE A 363 -11.18 8.72 12.46
CA PHE A 363 -10.74 8.19 13.75
C PHE A 363 -9.27 8.46 14.01
N THR A 364 -8.91 8.34 15.29
CA THR A 364 -7.60 8.72 15.79
C THR A 364 -6.79 7.52 16.29
N LEU A 365 -5.47 7.62 16.12
CA LEU A 365 -4.48 6.75 16.75
C LEU A 365 -3.78 7.53 17.87
N GLN A 366 -3.55 6.85 18.97
CA GLN A 366 -2.87 7.38 20.15
C GLN A 366 -1.36 7.45 19.92
N GLY A 367 -0.72 8.44 20.53
CA GLY A 367 0.73 8.45 20.69
C GLY A 367 1.20 7.21 21.47
N LEU A 368 2.40 6.73 21.15
CA LEU A 368 2.99 5.58 21.83
C LEU A 368 3.67 6.03 23.11
N ASP A 369 3.40 5.34 24.22
CA ASP A 369 4.14 5.49 25.47
C ASP A 369 5.20 4.38 25.63
N GLU A 370 6.02 4.51 26.67
CA GLU A 370 7.12 3.59 26.95
C GLU A 370 6.63 2.15 27.11
N ASP A 371 5.54 1.95 27.86
CA ASP A 371 4.98 0.62 28.11
C ASP A 371 4.43 0.00 26.81
N MET A 372 3.79 0.78 25.93
CA MET A 372 3.37 0.32 24.61
C MET A 372 4.56 -0.08 23.74
N LEU A 373 5.66 0.67 23.75
CA LEU A 373 6.86 0.33 22.98
C LEU A 373 7.49 -0.97 23.47
N VAL A 374 7.57 -1.19 24.79
CA VAL A 374 8.03 -2.47 25.36
C VAL A 374 7.14 -3.63 24.90
N LYS A 375 5.82 -3.44 24.91
CA LYS A 375 4.89 -4.46 24.40
C LYS A 375 5.07 -4.72 22.91
N ILE A 376 5.28 -3.69 22.10
CA ILE A 376 5.54 -3.83 20.66
C ILE A 376 6.80 -4.68 20.39
N LEU A 377 7.81 -4.59 21.25
CA LEU A 377 9.02 -5.41 21.12
C LEU A 377 8.79 -6.89 21.44
N LYS A 378 7.82 -7.23 22.30
CA LYS A 378 7.67 -8.57 22.89
C LYS A 378 6.44 -9.33 22.42
N GLU A 379 5.29 -8.67 22.36
CA GLU A 379 3.98 -9.32 22.23
C GLU A 379 3.62 -9.72 20.79
N PRO A 380 3.77 -8.85 19.76
CA PRO A 380 3.33 -9.15 18.39
C PRO A 380 3.86 -10.46 17.85
N ARG A 381 3.11 -11.12 16.95
CA ARG A 381 3.57 -12.36 16.30
C ARG A 381 4.87 -12.19 15.52
N ASN A 382 5.06 -11.04 14.89
CA ASN A 382 6.24 -10.68 14.12
C ASN A 382 7.21 -9.77 14.90
N ALA A 383 7.15 -9.78 16.22
CA ALA A 383 8.02 -8.98 17.07
C ALA A 383 9.51 -9.22 16.77
N ILE A 384 10.29 -8.15 16.77
CA ILE A 384 11.71 -8.19 16.39
C ILE A 384 12.53 -9.06 17.35
N LEU A 385 12.21 -9.04 18.65
CA LEU A 385 12.89 -9.88 19.64
C LEU A 385 12.72 -11.36 19.32
N LYS A 386 11.51 -11.81 18.97
CA LYS A 386 11.24 -13.20 18.58
C LYS A 386 12.04 -13.64 17.35
N GLN A 387 12.34 -12.71 16.44
CA GLN A 387 13.16 -12.99 15.28
C GLN A 387 14.62 -13.25 15.69
N TYR A 388 15.18 -12.41 16.56
CA TYR A 388 16.54 -12.61 17.07
C TYR A 388 16.67 -13.81 17.99
N GLU A 389 15.69 -14.04 18.86
CA GLU A 389 15.59 -15.26 19.68
C GLU A 389 15.64 -16.49 18.77
N LYS A 390 14.88 -16.49 17.68
CA LYS A 390 14.86 -17.62 16.75
C LYS A 390 16.18 -17.80 15.99
N LEU A 391 16.85 -16.70 15.63
CA LEU A 391 18.14 -16.76 14.93
C LEU A 391 19.22 -17.36 15.83
N LEU A 392 19.35 -16.91 17.08
CA LEU A 392 20.33 -17.46 18.02
C LEU A 392 19.98 -18.88 18.47
N GLU A 393 18.70 -19.23 18.53
CA GLU A 393 18.27 -20.60 18.80
C GLU A 393 18.77 -21.58 17.71
N MET A 394 18.96 -21.12 16.45
CA MET A 394 19.54 -21.94 15.40
C MET A 394 21.03 -22.26 15.64
N ASP A 395 21.72 -21.41 16.39
CA ASP A 395 23.10 -21.63 16.87
C ASP A 395 23.11 -22.32 18.25
N GLU A 396 21.96 -22.85 18.69
CA GLU A 396 21.74 -23.47 20.00
C GLU A 396 22.03 -22.54 21.19
N VAL A 397 21.89 -21.22 20.98
CA VAL A 397 22.07 -20.19 22.01
C VAL A 397 20.72 -19.60 22.41
N LYS A 398 20.44 -19.59 23.72
CA LYS A 398 19.25 -18.94 24.26
C LYS A 398 19.47 -17.45 24.40
N LEU A 399 18.61 -16.62 23.80
CA LEU A 399 18.62 -15.18 23.96
C LEU A 399 17.52 -14.75 24.95
N GLU A 400 17.88 -13.97 25.96
CA GLU A 400 16.93 -13.34 26.87
C GLU A 400 17.17 -11.83 26.98
N PHE A 401 16.10 -11.08 27.27
CA PHE A 401 16.16 -9.64 27.52
C PHE A 401 15.62 -9.34 28.92
N GLU A 402 16.38 -8.62 29.73
CA GLU A 402 15.88 -8.10 30.99
C GLU A 402 14.82 -7.01 30.75
N GLU A 403 13.81 -6.93 31.63
CA GLU A 403 12.75 -5.90 31.50
C GLU A 403 13.33 -4.48 31.49
N ASN A 404 14.36 -4.23 32.29
CA ASN A 404 15.05 -2.94 32.35
C ASN A 404 15.78 -2.61 31.04
N ALA A 405 16.28 -3.62 30.32
CA ALA A 405 16.90 -3.42 29.01
C ALA A 405 15.84 -3.01 27.98
N LEU A 406 14.68 -3.66 27.98
CA LEU A 406 13.56 -3.31 27.10
C LEU A 406 13.05 -1.89 27.36
N ARG A 407 12.91 -1.49 28.63
CA ARG A 407 12.55 -0.12 29.01
C ARG A 407 13.59 0.91 28.55
N ALA A 408 14.88 0.60 28.68
CA ALA A 408 15.95 1.46 28.19
C ALA A 408 15.89 1.65 26.66
N ILE A 409 15.63 0.58 25.90
CA ILE A 409 15.41 0.64 24.44
C ILE A 409 14.18 1.50 24.11
N ALA A 410 13.06 1.28 24.80
CA ALA A 410 11.83 2.05 24.60
C ALA A 410 12.02 3.55 24.88
N LYS A 411 12.73 3.90 25.97
CA LYS A 411 13.05 5.29 26.30
C LYS A 411 13.92 5.95 25.23
N LYS A 412 14.97 5.27 24.76
CA LYS A 412 15.80 5.76 23.64
C LYS A 412 15.00 5.96 22.36
N ALA A 413 13.99 5.12 22.10
CA ALA A 413 13.12 5.26 20.94
C ALA A 413 12.19 6.49 21.03
N LEU A 414 11.67 6.79 22.23
CA LEU A 414 10.88 8.00 22.48
C LEU A 414 11.70 9.27 22.28
N GLU A 415 12.95 9.29 22.73
CA GLU A 415 13.87 10.43 22.56
C GLU A 415 14.19 10.74 21.08
N LYS A 416 13.99 9.78 20.16
CA LYS A 416 14.23 9.95 18.71
C LYS A 416 13.02 10.46 17.92
N ASP A 417 11.89 10.77 18.56
CA ASP A 417 10.64 11.35 17.96
C ASP A 417 10.11 10.64 16.70
N THR A 418 10.51 9.39 16.46
CA THR A 418 10.13 8.59 15.30
C THR A 418 9.21 7.42 15.67
N GLY A 419 8.85 7.33 16.95
CA GLY A 419 7.96 6.32 17.52
C GLY A 419 8.50 4.89 17.35
N ALA A 420 7.62 3.94 17.09
CA ALA A 420 8.00 2.53 16.93
C ALA A 420 8.96 2.26 15.76
N ARG A 421 9.13 3.19 14.81
CA ARG A 421 10.09 3.04 13.70
C ARG A 421 11.54 3.02 14.19
N ALA A 422 11.86 3.72 15.28
CA ALA A 422 13.20 3.75 15.86
C ALA A 422 13.61 2.41 16.50
N LEU A 423 12.64 1.65 17.01
CA LEU A 423 12.91 0.42 17.77
C LEU A 423 13.78 -0.56 16.99
N ARG A 424 13.51 -0.72 15.69
CA ARG A 424 14.28 -1.64 14.83
C ARG A 424 15.73 -1.19 14.66
N ALA A 425 15.95 0.08 14.34
CA ALA A 425 17.29 0.61 14.16
C ALA A 425 18.11 0.52 15.45
N ILE A 426 17.50 0.83 16.60
CA ILE A 426 18.13 0.72 17.92
C ILE A 426 18.49 -0.74 18.23
N LEU A 427 17.58 -1.69 17.96
CA LEU A 427 17.86 -3.11 18.17
C LEU A 427 18.94 -3.64 17.23
N GLU A 428 18.91 -3.29 15.95
CA GLU A 428 19.94 -3.72 14.97
C GLU A 428 21.34 -3.25 15.37
N GLU A 429 21.46 -2.04 15.92
CA GLU A 429 22.73 -1.51 16.46
C GLU A 429 23.28 -2.39 17.59
N TYR A 430 22.45 -2.75 18.57
CA TYR A 430 22.89 -3.57 19.72
C TYR A 430 23.06 -5.05 19.38
N MET A 431 22.25 -5.58 18.48
CA MET A 431 22.33 -7.00 18.11
C MET A 431 23.49 -7.29 17.17
N LEU A 432 24.06 -6.29 16.48
CA LEU A 432 25.17 -6.49 15.55
C LEU A 432 26.37 -7.19 16.19
N ASP A 433 26.84 -6.66 17.33
CA ASP A 433 28.02 -7.21 18.02
C ASP A 433 27.73 -8.62 18.57
N ILE A 434 26.52 -8.85 19.11
CA ILE A 434 26.10 -10.15 19.60
C ILE A 434 26.07 -11.18 18.47
N MET A 435 25.40 -10.85 17.36
CA MET A 435 25.29 -11.74 16.21
C MET A 435 26.64 -11.99 15.52
N TYR A 436 27.63 -11.09 15.70
CA TYR A 436 28.97 -11.26 15.15
C TYR A 436 29.89 -12.11 16.04
N GLU A 437 29.84 -11.91 17.37
CA GLU A 437 30.75 -12.58 18.30
C GLU A 437 30.24 -13.97 18.74
N ILE A 438 28.94 -14.15 18.97
CA ILE A 438 28.40 -15.39 19.53
C ILE A 438 28.69 -16.63 18.67
N PRO A 439 28.53 -16.61 17.33
CA PRO A 439 28.82 -17.79 16.50
C PRO A 439 30.29 -18.20 16.48
N LYS A 440 31.22 -17.41 17.04
CA LYS A 440 32.64 -17.76 17.09
C LYS A 440 32.99 -18.70 18.25
N ASP A 441 32.12 -18.82 19.24
CA ASP A 441 32.38 -19.59 20.46
C ASP A 441 31.25 -20.59 20.73
N ASP A 442 31.48 -21.83 20.33
CA ASP A 442 30.55 -22.96 20.51
C ASP A 442 30.29 -23.29 22.00
N SER A 443 31.06 -22.74 22.94
CA SER A 443 30.86 -22.98 24.37
C SER A 443 29.75 -22.13 24.97
N ILE A 444 29.23 -21.13 24.25
CA ILE A 444 28.15 -20.26 24.73
C ILE A 444 26.81 -21.01 24.63
N GLY A 445 26.00 -20.91 25.68
CA GLY A 445 24.67 -21.52 25.76
C GLY A 445 23.54 -20.50 25.96
N GLU A 446 23.82 -19.36 26.59
CA GLU A 446 22.80 -18.34 26.86
C GLU A 446 23.41 -16.93 26.90
N VAL A 447 22.66 -15.96 26.36
CA VAL A 447 23.01 -14.53 26.33
C VAL A 447 21.83 -13.75 26.87
N ILE A 448 22.07 -12.98 27.92
CA ILE A 448 21.07 -12.11 28.55
C ILE A 448 21.48 -10.65 28.30
N ILE A 449 20.62 -9.94 27.57
CA ILE A 449 20.78 -8.51 27.29
C ILE A 449 20.31 -7.71 28.50
N THR A 450 21.23 -6.96 29.10
CA THR A 450 20.98 -6.15 30.30
C THR A 450 20.85 -4.67 29.96
N LYS A 451 20.39 -3.89 30.93
CA LYS A 451 20.30 -2.43 30.79
C LYS A 451 21.68 -1.79 30.56
N GLU A 452 22.71 -2.26 31.25
CA GLU A 452 24.06 -1.71 31.18
C GLU A 452 24.67 -1.86 29.78
N TYR A 453 24.35 -2.97 29.09
CA TYR A 453 24.76 -3.15 27.70
C TYR A 453 24.12 -2.12 26.78
N ILE A 454 22.81 -1.89 26.92
CA ILE A 454 22.09 -0.87 26.15
C ILE A 454 22.62 0.54 26.46
N GLU A 455 23.04 0.81 27.70
CA GLU A 455 23.58 2.11 28.12
C GLU A 455 25.09 2.27 27.86
N HIS A 456 25.77 1.27 27.30
CA HIS A 456 27.24 1.21 27.13
C HIS A 456 28.02 1.39 28.44
N THR A 457 27.43 1.01 29.56
CA THR A 457 28.05 1.05 30.90
C THR A 457 28.53 -0.32 31.37
N GLY A 458 28.20 -1.39 30.63
CA GLY A 458 28.62 -2.77 30.88
C GLY A 458 28.45 -3.66 29.65
N GLY A 459 28.75 -4.95 29.80
CA GLY A 459 28.55 -5.97 28.74
C GLY A 459 27.28 -6.78 28.95
N PRO A 460 26.86 -7.59 27.94
CA PRO A 460 25.79 -8.56 28.12
C PRO A 460 26.25 -9.67 29.09
N LYS A 461 25.31 -10.36 29.74
CA LYS A 461 25.64 -11.55 30.54
C LYS A 461 25.70 -12.76 29.60
N ILE A 462 26.85 -13.42 29.55
CA ILE A 462 27.08 -14.61 28.72
C ILE A 462 27.25 -15.81 29.66
N LEU A 463 26.49 -16.87 29.42
CA LEU A 463 26.53 -18.11 30.17
C LEU A 463 27.01 -19.24 29.25
N LEU A 464 28.00 -19.99 29.74
CA LEU A 464 28.55 -21.14 29.02
C LEU A 464 27.63 -22.36 29.16
N ARG A 465 27.63 -23.22 28.15
CA ARG A 465 26.88 -24.49 28.15
C ARG A 465 27.23 -25.30 29.40
N GLY A 466 26.22 -25.62 30.21
CA GLY A 466 26.38 -26.41 31.43
C GLY A 466 26.68 -25.62 32.71
N GLN A 467 26.76 -24.28 32.67
CA GLN A 467 26.68 -23.46 33.88
C GLN A 467 25.21 -23.22 34.24
N GLU A 468 24.76 -23.67 35.42
CA GLU A 468 23.49 -23.21 35.97
C GLU A 468 23.59 -21.72 36.33
N PRO A 469 22.55 -20.91 36.08
CA PRO A 469 22.54 -19.53 36.53
C PRO A 469 22.69 -19.52 38.05
N LEU A 470 23.66 -18.75 38.55
CA LEU A 470 23.82 -18.50 39.98
C LEU A 470 22.52 -17.87 40.49
N LEU A 471 21.66 -18.69 41.12
CA LEU A 471 20.50 -18.25 41.89
C LEU A 471 21.02 -17.44 43.08
N LEU A 472 21.25 -16.14 42.85
CA LEU A 472 21.45 -15.18 43.93
C LEU A 472 20.09 -15.01 44.62
N GLN A 473 19.99 -15.58 45.82
CA GLN A 473 18.85 -15.48 46.75
C GLN A 473 18.55 -14.05 47.16
#